data_AF-A0A959HHY9-F1
#
_entry.id   AF-A0A959HHY9-F1
#
_cell.length_a   1.000
_cell.length_b   1.000
_cell.length_c   1.000
_cell.angle_alpha   90.00
_cell.angle_beta   90.00
_cell.angle_gamma   90.00
#
_symmetry.space_group_name_H-M   'P 1'
#
loop_
_entity.id
_entity.type
_entity.pdbx_description
1 polymer ?
#
loop_
_entity_poly.entity_id
_entity_poly.type
_entity_poly.pdbx_seq_one_letter_code
_entity_poly.pdbx_strand_id
1 'polypeptide(L)'
;SYHQMGRVFEEQRLWDKALEQYQKAIEWNEKTQHLHELDITYANIGLVYKTQSQKKQAEEWLQKALSIAREYDTGNAERIEEDLQAL
;
A
#
# COMPACT_ATOMS: atom_id res chain seq x y z
N SER A 1 12.63 -6.34 -1.21
CA SER A 1 13.52 -5.76 -0.19
C SER A 1 12.98 -4.48 0.41
N TYR A 2 12.63 -3.46 -0.38
CA TYR A 2 12.08 -2.20 0.15
C TYR A 2 10.71 -2.35 0.81
N HIS A 3 9.77 -3.10 0.20
CA HIS A 3 8.46 -3.36 0.79
C HIS A 3 8.56 -3.95 2.21
N GLN A 4 9.38 -4.99 2.38
CA GLN A 4 9.60 -5.62 3.69
C GLN A 4 10.22 -4.65 4.71
N MET A 5 11.12 -3.76 4.28
CA MET A 5 11.65 -2.72 5.16
C MET A 5 10.56 -1.71 5.57
N GLY A 6 9.65 -1.36 4.64
CA GLY A 6 8.48 -0.53 4.93
C GLY A 6 7.63 -1.14 6.04
N ARG A 7 7.31 -2.43 5.94
CA ARG A 7 6.58 -3.17 6.96
C ARG A 7 7.27 -3.17 8.32
N VAL A 8 8.59 -3.37 8.35
CA VAL A 8 9.36 -3.33 9.60
C VAL A 8 9.30 -1.95 10.26
N PHE A 9 9.38 -0.87 9.48
CA PHE A 9 9.24 0.49 10.02
C PHE A 9 7.80 0.81 10.45
N GLU A 10 6.81 0.29 9.74
CA GLU A 10 5.39 0.37 10.10
C GLU A 10 5.12 -0.29 11.45
N GLU A 11 5.62 -1.52 11.67
CA GLU A 11 5.51 -2.23 12.95
C GLU A 11 6.16 -1.45 14.10
N GLN A 12 7.23 -0.68 13.81
CA GLN A 12 7.90 0.22 14.75
C GLN A 12 7.22 1.58 14.89
N ARG A 13 6.10 1.83 14.19
CA ARG A 13 5.40 3.12 14.13
C ARG A 13 6.25 4.28 13.62
N LEU A 14 7.28 3.98 12.83
CA LEU A 14 8.13 4.96 12.16
C LEU A 14 7.55 5.27 10.78
N TRP A 15 6.41 5.98 10.78
CA TRP A 15 5.56 6.17 9.59
C TRP A 15 6.30 6.80 8.41
N ASP A 16 7.07 7.86 8.63
CA ASP A 16 7.81 8.54 7.55
C ASP A 16 8.82 7.60 6.89
N LYS A 17 9.51 6.77 7.68
CA LYS A 17 10.46 5.78 7.17
C LYS A 17 9.73 4.66 6.43
N ALA A 18 8.58 4.21 6.93
CA ALA A 18 7.76 3.21 6.26
C ALA A 18 7.33 3.70 4.88
N LEU A 19 6.80 4.93 4.81
CA LEU A 19 6.40 5.57 3.56
C LEU A 19 7.57 5.76 2.59
N GLU A 20 8.76 6.15 3.08
CA GLU A 20 9.97 6.25 2.26
C GLU A 20 10.34 4.90 1.63
N GLN A 21 10.29 3.80 2.39
CA GLN A 21 10.62 2.48 1.86
C GLN A 21 9.54 1.97 0.89
N TYR A 22 8.26 2.22 1.18
CA TYR A 22 7.19 1.88 0.26
C TYR A 22 7.30 2.66 -1.06
N GLN A 23 7.67 3.93 -1.01
CA GLN A 23 7.93 4.72 -2.23
C GLN A 23 9.07 4.14 -3.08
N LYS A 24 10.17 3.72 -2.46
CA LYS A 24 11.26 3.01 -3.17
C LYS A 24 10.81 1.68 -3.76
N ALA A 25 9.90 0.96 -3.09
CA ALA A 25 9.32 -0.26 -3.62
C ALA A 25 8.47 0.00 -4.87
N ILE A 26 7.67 1.08 -4.87
CA ILE A 26 6.88 1.51 -6.02
C ILE A 26 7.79 1.81 -7.22
N GLU A 27 8.78 2.68 -7.03
CA GLU A 27 9.72 3.07 -8.10
C GLU A 27 10.45 1.85 -8.71
N TRP A 28 10.82 0.89 -7.87
CA TRP A 28 11.46 -0.34 -8.33
C TRP A 28 10.51 -1.23 -9.15
N ASN A 29 9.30 -1.44 -8.67
CA ASN A 29 8.31 -2.28 -9.33
C ASN A 29 7.83 -1.66 -10.65
N GLU A 30 7.67 -0.34 -10.71
CA GLU A 30 7.40 0.39 -11.96
C GLU A 30 8.55 0.23 -12.96
N LYS A 31 9.80 0.46 -12.51
CA LYS A 31 11.00 0.35 -13.36
C LYS A 31 11.20 -1.06 -13.92
N THR A 32 10.83 -2.07 -13.15
CA THR A 32 11.00 -3.48 -13.51
C THR A 32 9.74 -4.12 -14.08
N GLN A 33 8.67 -3.35 -14.28
CA GLN A 33 7.37 -3.79 -14.82
C GLN A 33 6.66 -4.87 -13.99
N HIS A 34 6.92 -4.93 -12.68
CA HIS A 34 6.19 -5.78 -11.73
C HIS A 34 4.97 -5.03 -11.15
N LEU A 35 4.13 -4.49 -12.04
CA LEU A 35 3.01 -3.61 -11.65
C LEU A 35 1.97 -4.31 -10.78
N HIS A 36 1.77 -5.62 -10.96
CA HIS A 36 0.86 -6.43 -10.16
C HIS A 36 1.25 -6.46 -8.66
N GLU A 37 2.51 -6.23 -8.30
CA GLU A 37 2.96 -6.21 -6.90
C GLU A 37 2.66 -4.86 -6.19
N LEU A 38 2.19 -3.85 -6.94
CA LEU A 38 1.92 -2.52 -6.39
C LEU A 38 0.66 -2.49 -5.53
N ASP A 39 -0.28 -3.40 -5.71
CA ASP A 39 -1.53 -3.46 -4.94
C ASP A 39 -1.27 -3.58 -3.43
N ILE A 40 -0.42 -4.52 -3.00
CA ILE A 40 -0.07 -4.73 -1.59
C ILE A 40 0.71 -3.52 -1.06
N THR A 41 1.60 -2.95 -1.86
CA THR A 41 2.40 -1.79 -1.44
C THR A 41 1.51 -0.55 -1.25
N TYR A 42 0.60 -0.27 -2.18
CA TYR A 42 -0.38 0.80 -2.03
C TYR A 42 -1.35 0.55 -0.88
N ALA A 43 -1.79 -0.69 -0.67
CA ALA A 43 -2.67 -1.03 0.45
C ALA A 43 -1.99 -0.72 1.79
N ASN A 44 -0.73 -1.10 1.96
CA ASN A 44 0.01 -0.82 3.21
C ASN A 44 0.23 0.68 3.43
N ILE A 45 0.49 1.46 2.37
CA ILE A 45 0.53 2.93 2.49
C ILE A 45 -0.83 3.45 2.99
N GLY A 46 -1.93 2.95 2.43
CA GLY A 46 -3.27 3.29 2.88
C GLY A 46 -3.50 2.97 4.37
N LEU A 47 -3.05 1.80 4.84
CA LEU A 47 -3.13 1.40 6.25
C LEU A 47 -2.27 2.27 7.17
N VAL A 48 -1.10 2.71 6.72
CA VAL A 48 -0.25 3.67 7.44
C VAL A 48 -0.99 5.00 7.63
N TYR A 49 -1.67 5.51 6.60
CA TYR A 49 -2.47 6.73 6.72
C TYR A 49 -3.72 6.53 7.58
N LYS A 50 -4.38 5.37 7.48
CA LYS A 50 -5.53 5.00 8.33
C LYS A 50 -5.15 5.01 9.81
N THR A 51 -4.00 4.43 10.15
CA THR A 51 -3.48 4.39 11.53
C THR A 51 -3.16 5.78 12.07
N GLN A 52 -2.81 6.73 11.21
CA GLN A 52 -2.61 8.14 11.55
C GLN A 52 -3.91 8.97 11.49
N SER A 53 -5.08 8.34 11.36
CA SER A 53 -6.39 8.98 11.21
C SER A 53 -6.49 9.92 9.99
N GLN A 54 -5.61 9.75 9.00
CA GLN A 54 -5.61 10.49 7.75
C GLN A 54 -6.52 9.81 6.72
N LYS A 55 -7.83 9.84 6.99
CA LYS A 55 -8.85 9.07 6.27
C LYS A 55 -8.84 9.31 4.76
N LYS A 56 -8.72 10.57 4.32
CA LYS A 56 -8.72 10.92 2.88
C LYS A 56 -7.52 10.30 2.15
N GLN A 57 -6.33 10.45 2.71
CA GLN A 57 -5.12 9.84 2.13
C GLN A 57 -5.23 8.31 2.13
N ALA A 58 -5.74 7.72 3.22
CA ALA A 58 -5.94 6.28 3.28
C ALA A 58 -6.88 5.77 2.18
N GLU A 59 -7.99 6.46 1.94
CA GLU A 59 -8.95 6.15 0.88
C GLU A 59 -8.30 6.23 -0.50
N GLU A 60 -7.57 7.31 -0.80
CA GLU A 60 -6.89 7.50 -2.09
C GLU A 60 -5.91 6.36 -2.39
N TRP A 61 -5.12 5.93 -1.40
CA TRP A 61 -4.15 4.86 -1.58
C TRP A 61 -4.79 3.47 -1.68
N LEU A 62 -5.82 3.21 -0.88
CA LEU A 62 -6.55 1.94 -0.98
C LEU A 62 -7.34 1.83 -2.29
N GLN A 63 -7.86 2.93 -2.84
CA GLN A 63 -8.48 2.92 -4.17
C GLN A 63 -7.46 2.59 -5.28
N LYS A 64 -6.25 3.14 -5.21
CA LYS A 64 -5.16 2.76 -6.13
C LYS A 64 -4.81 1.28 -6.01
N ALA A 65 -4.70 0.78 -4.78
CA ALA A 65 -4.46 -0.64 -4.52
C ALA A 65 -5.54 -1.53 -5.13
N LEU A 66 -6.81 -1.17 -4.93
CA LEU A 66 -7.96 -1.90 -5.46
C LEU A 66 -7.99 -1.92 -6.99
N SER A 67 -7.62 -0.80 -7.63
CA SER A 67 -7.53 -0.72 -9.09
C SER A 67 -6.53 -1.74 -9.64
N ILE A 68 -5.33 -1.81 -9.05
CA ILE A 68 -4.29 -2.77 -9.48
C ILE A 68 -4.74 -4.20 -9.18
N ALA A 69 -5.30 -4.46 -8.00
CA ALA A 69 -5.75 -5.80 -7.63
C ALA A 69 -6.81 -6.35 -8.60
N ARG A 70 -7.72 -5.49 -9.08
CA ARG A 70 -8.74 -5.86 -10.08
C ARG A 70 -8.17 -5.98 -11.50
N GLU A 71 -7.25 -5.09 -11.89
CA GLU A 71 -6.62 -5.12 -13.22
C GLU A 71 -5.79 -6.39 -13.45
N TYR A 72 -5.06 -6.83 -12.42
CA TYR A 72 -4.14 -7.97 -12.49
C TYR A 72 -4.67 -9.25 -11.84
N ASP A 73 -5.90 -9.24 -11.30
CA ASP A 73 -6.53 -10.37 -10.60
C ASP A 73 -5.62 -10.99 -9.52
N THR A 74 -5.09 -10.14 -8.62
CA THR A 74 -4.10 -10.56 -7.61
C THR A 74 -4.70 -11.33 -6.43
N GLY A 75 -6.03 -11.47 -6.37
CA GLY A 75 -6.75 -12.04 -5.24
C GLY A 75 -6.85 -11.14 -4.00
N ASN A 76 -6.29 -9.93 -4.03
CA ASN A 76 -6.31 -9.01 -2.88
C ASN A 76 -7.51 -8.06 -2.85
N ALA A 77 -8.34 -8.03 -3.90
CA ALA A 77 -9.40 -7.03 -4.07
C ALA A 77 -10.41 -7.02 -2.90
N GLU A 78 -10.89 -8.19 -2.47
CA GLU A 78 -11.85 -8.33 -1.38
C GLU A 78 -11.32 -7.75 -0.06
N ARG A 79 -10.09 -8.13 0.32
CA ARG A 79 -9.42 -7.59 1.52
C ARG A 79 -9.27 -6.07 1.46
N ILE A 80 -8.90 -5.53 0.30
CA ILE A 80 -8.72 -4.07 0.13
C ILE A 80 -10.08 -3.35 0.22
N GLU A 81 -11.16 -3.95 -0.28
CA GLU A 81 -12.51 -3.41 -0.14
C GLU A 81 -12.97 -3.37 1.31
N GLU A 82 -12.68 -4.41 2.10
CA GLU A 82 -12.93 -4.41 3.56
C GLU A 82 -12.15 -3.29 4.26
N ASP A 83 -10.87 -3.11 3.91
CA ASP A 83 -10.04 -2.04 4.47
C ASP A 83 -10.58 -0.64 4.17
N LEU A 84 -11.12 -0.44 2.96
CA LEU A 84 -11.80 0.79 2.52
C LEU A 84 -13.09 1.04 3.29
N GLN A 85 -13.92 0.02 3.48
CA GLN A 85 -15.17 0.12 4.24
C GLN A 85 -14.92 0.44 5.72
N ALA A 86 -13.77 0.01 6.24
CA ALA A 86 -13.36 0.22 7.62
C ALA A 86 -12.58 1.53 7.88
N LEU A 87 -12.52 2.45 6.91
CA LEU A 87 -12.02 3.83 7.09
C LEU A 87 -13.02 4.69 7.84
#